data_AF-A0A2U3I8C5-F1
#
_entry.id   AF-A0A2U3I8C5-F1
#
_cell.length_a   1.000
_cell.length_b   1.000
_cell.length_c   1.000
_cell.angle_alpha   90.00
_cell.angle_beta   90.00
_cell.angle_gamma   90.00
#
_symmetry.space_group_name_H-M   'P 1'
#
loop_
_entity.id
_entity.type
_entity.pdbx_description
1 polymer ?
#
loop_
_entity_poly.entity_id
_entity_poly.type
_entity_poly.pdbx_seq_one_letter_code
_entity_poly.pdbx_strand_id
1 'polypeptide(L)'
;MARFRNAPKERVCPVPDRCAQTALFAAANAGSPFFLLRIIVLKLHQESSNALNTITSYGDGFVAINLERHEGSVIVMPEIPVAAWPVASFDALTPEHFDALVEAAPEVVIFGSGSRLRFPHPRLTAQLAKRRIGVETMDFGAACRTYNILMSEGRRVAAALLIEA
;
A
#
# COMPACT_ATOMS: atom_id res chain seq x y z
N MET A 1 20.91 -37.56 -38.02
CA MET A 1 22.05 -37.40 -37.09
C MET A 1 21.94 -36.03 -36.44
N ALA A 2 21.34 -35.95 -35.25
CA ALA A 2 21.55 -34.92 -34.23
C ALA A 2 20.50 -35.16 -33.12
N ARG A 3 20.97 -35.78 -32.04
CA ARG A 3 20.24 -35.91 -30.78
C ARG A 3 20.35 -34.56 -30.07
N PHE A 4 19.24 -33.99 -29.62
CA PHE A 4 19.26 -33.14 -28.44
C PHE A 4 18.10 -33.54 -27.54
N ARG A 5 18.47 -34.31 -26.50
CA ARG A 5 17.66 -34.55 -25.30
C ARG A 5 17.80 -33.31 -24.43
N ASN A 6 16.68 -32.77 -23.95
CA ASN A 6 16.57 -32.23 -22.60
C ASN A 6 15.10 -32.28 -22.18
N ALA A 7 14.84 -33.14 -21.21
CA ALA A 7 13.61 -33.24 -20.42
C ALA A 7 13.77 -32.36 -19.15
N PRO A 8 12.79 -32.33 -18.23
CA PRO A 8 11.39 -31.98 -18.39
C PRO A 8 10.98 -30.83 -17.46
N LYS A 9 9.84 -30.18 -17.78
CA LYS A 9 9.14 -29.19 -16.95
C LYS A 9 8.66 -29.84 -15.65
N GLU A 10 9.08 -29.32 -14.50
CA GLU A 10 8.57 -29.73 -13.20
C GLU A 10 7.23 -29.08 -12.86
N ARG A 11 6.24 -29.98 -12.74
CA ARG A 11 5.27 -30.09 -11.65
C ARG A 11 4.54 -28.83 -11.17
N VAL A 12 3.33 -28.73 -11.74
CA VAL A 12 2.08 -28.40 -11.02
C VAL A 12 1.98 -29.21 -9.72
N CYS A 13 1.71 -28.53 -8.61
CA CYS A 13 1.17 -29.15 -7.39
C CYS A 13 -0.32 -28.76 -7.29
N PRO A 14 -1.25 -29.73 -7.34
CA PRO A 14 -2.62 -29.51 -6.92
C PRO A 14 -2.74 -29.71 -5.40
N VAL A 15 -3.42 -28.78 -4.74
CA VAL A 15 -4.03 -28.97 -3.40
C VAL A 15 -4.98 -30.18 -3.44
N PRO A 16 -5.04 -30.99 -2.37
CA PRO A 16 -6.22 -30.85 -1.50
C PRO A 16 -6.00 -31.16 0.00
N ASP A 17 -6.85 -30.50 0.77
CA ASP A 17 -7.60 -30.88 1.98
C ASP A 17 -7.02 -31.71 3.14
N ARG A 18 -7.26 -31.11 4.32
CA ARG A 18 -7.70 -31.65 5.62
C ARG A 18 -7.78 -33.17 5.80
N CYS A 19 -7.51 -33.55 7.06
CA CYS A 19 -8.03 -34.71 7.79
C CYS A 19 -7.01 -35.83 8.06
N ALA A 20 -6.31 -35.74 9.20
CA ALA A 20 -5.94 -36.87 10.08
C ALA A 20 -5.09 -36.32 11.25
N GLN A 21 -5.63 -36.21 12.45
CA GLN A 21 -5.59 -37.24 13.51
C GLN A 21 -4.21 -37.42 14.17
N THR A 22 -4.09 -36.83 15.36
CA THR A 22 -3.88 -37.53 16.63
C THR A 22 -2.94 -38.74 16.65
N ALA A 23 -1.72 -38.53 17.15
CA ALA A 23 -0.92 -39.51 17.90
C ALA A 23 0.03 -38.70 18.80
N LEU A 24 -0.28 -38.50 20.08
CA LEU A 24 0.03 -39.41 21.18
C LEU A 24 1.51 -39.81 21.18
N PHE A 25 2.35 -39.00 21.85
CA PHE A 25 3.62 -39.49 22.38
C PHE A 25 3.75 -39.14 23.85
N ALA A 26 3.96 -40.21 24.59
CA ALA A 26 3.99 -40.29 26.03
C ALA A 26 5.38 -39.95 26.60
N ALA A 27 5.36 -39.52 27.86
CA ALA A 27 6.33 -39.79 28.92
C ALA A 27 7.78 -39.30 28.76
N ALA A 28 8.16 -38.35 29.61
CA ALA A 28 9.31 -38.50 30.52
C ALA A 28 9.30 -37.39 31.59
N ASN A 29 8.85 -37.74 32.80
CA ASN A 29 9.14 -36.99 34.03
C ASN A 29 10.51 -37.42 34.53
N ALA A 30 11.45 -36.48 34.64
CA ALA A 30 12.60 -36.59 35.54
C ALA A 30 13.05 -35.17 35.92
N GLY A 31 13.08 -34.90 37.22
CA GLY A 31 13.18 -33.56 37.79
C GLY A 31 14.48 -32.80 37.54
N SER A 32 14.38 -31.48 37.55
CA SER A 32 15.44 -30.55 37.94
C SER A 32 14.82 -29.17 38.27
N PRO A 33 15.21 -28.52 39.38
CA PRO A 33 14.63 -27.26 39.81
C PRO A 33 15.51 -26.10 39.34
N PHE A 34 15.51 -25.74 38.06
CA PHE A 34 16.29 -24.57 37.60
C PHE A 34 15.57 -23.85 36.47
N PHE A 35 15.53 -22.52 36.62
CA PHE A 35 15.12 -21.51 35.64
C PHE A 35 13.63 -21.38 35.30
N LEU A 36 12.97 -20.51 36.06
CA LEU A 36 11.74 -19.82 35.67
C LEU A 36 12.03 -18.85 34.50
N LEU A 37 12.28 -19.37 33.30
CA LEU A 37 12.17 -18.56 32.08
C LEU A 37 10.69 -18.52 31.69
N ARG A 38 9.99 -17.52 32.22
CA ARG A 38 8.64 -17.17 31.84
C ARG A 38 8.68 -16.67 30.39
N ILE A 39 8.66 -17.58 29.42
CA ILE A 39 8.39 -17.26 28.03
C ILE A 39 6.98 -16.68 28.00
N ILE A 40 6.90 -15.34 27.96
CA ILE A 40 5.67 -14.65 27.60
C ILE A 40 5.43 -15.08 26.16
N VAL A 41 4.54 -16.07 25.98
CA VAL A 41 4.08 -16.46 24.66
C VAL A 41 3.35 -15.25 24.11
N LEU A 42 4.06 -14.46 23.29
CA LEU A 42 3.46 -13.42 22.47
C LEU A 42 2.57 -14.15 21.45
N LYS A 43 1.29 -14.32 21.82
CA LYS A 43 0.28 -14.94 20.98
C LYS A 43 -0.09 -13.89 19.93
N LEU A 44 0.65 -13.89 18.81
CA LEU A 44 0.32 -13.04 17.66
C LEU A 44 -1.05 -13.49 17.15
N HIS A 45 -2.08 -12.75 17.55
CA HIS A 45 -3.37 -12.81 16.88
C HIS A 45 -3.12 -12.14 15.54
N GLN A 46 -3.03 -12.94 14.48
CA GLN A 46 -3.17 -12.43 13.14
C GLN A 46 -4.65 -12.05 12.99
N GLU A 47 -4.99 -10.85 13.49
CA GLU A 47 -6.18 -10.17 13.03
C GLU A 47 -6.08 -10.10 11.51
N SER A 48 -7.18 -10.41 10.83
CA SER A 48 -7.31 -10.28 9.39
C SER A 48 -6.80 -8.89 9.00
N SER A 49 -5.57 -8.84 8.47
CA SER A 49 -4.90 -7.58 8.16
C SER A 49 -5.74 -6.89 7.10
N ASN A 50 -6.39 -5.79 7.45
CA ASN A 50 -6.81 -4.85 6.44
C ASN A 50 -5.51 -4.31 5.84
N ALA A 51 -5.05 -4.91 4.73
CA ALA A 51 -3.74 -4.63 4.18
C ALA A 51 -3.72 -3.16 3.76
N LEU A 52 -2.85 -2.36 4.40
CA LEU A 52 -2.74 -0.95 4.08
C LEU A 52 -2.26 -0.77 2.65
N ASN A 53 -2.88 0.15 1.91
CA ASN A 53 -2.48 0.47 0.55
C ASN A 53 -1.05 0.99 0.53
N THR A 54 -0.14 0.19 0.00
CA THR A 54 1.28 0.47 -0.06
C THR A 54 1.70 0.65 -1.51
N ILE A 55 2.41 1.72 -1.83
CA ILE A 55 2.98 1.91 -3.16
C ILE A 55 4.18 0.95 -3.29
N THR A 56 4.04 -0.08 -4.12
CA THR A 56 5.03 -1.14 -4.28
C THR A 56 6.08 -0.82 -5.34
N SER A 57 5.68 -0.14 -6.42
CA SER A 57 6.59 0.33 -7.46
C SER A 57 5.98 1.51 -8.21
N TYR A 58 6.80 2.26 -8.94
CA TYR A 58 6.36 3.35 -9.79
C TYR A 58 7.38 3.59 -10.90
N GLY A 59 6.94 4.19 -11.99
CA GLY A 59 7.79 4.54 -13.11
C GLY A 59 7.08 5.46 -14.10
N ASP A 60 7.61 5.55 -15.31
CA ASP A 60 7.04 6.40 -16.35
C ASP A 60 5.64 5.93 -16.72
N GLY A 61 4.65 6.77 -16.44
CA GLY A 61 3.24 6.52 -16.77
C GLY A 61 2.52 5.51 -15.87
N PHE A 62 3.09 5.11 -14.72
CA PHE A 62 2.37 4.20 -13.82
C PHE A 62 2.78 4.28 -12.34
N VAL A 63 1.86 3.83 -11.49
CA VAL A 63 2.11 3.46 -10.09
C VAL A 63 1.55 2.08 -9.83
N ALA A 64 2.26 1.26 -9.07
CA ALA A 64 1.75 -0.01 -8.57
C ALA A 64 1.45 0.10 -7.08
N ILE A 65 0.22 -0.21 -6.69
CA ILE A 65 -0.26 -0.20 -5.30
C ILE A 65 -0.63 -1.63 -4.96
N ASN A 66 -0.05 -2.18 -3.90
CA ASN A 66 -0.24 -3.60 -3.53
C ASN A 66 0.00 -4.57 -4.72
N LEU A 67 1.00 -4.28 -5.56
CA LEU A 67 1.33 -5.02 -6.79
C LEU A 67 0.32 -4.88 -7.94
N GLU A 68 -0.77 -4.13 -7.77
CA GLU A 68 -1.72 -3.78 -8.84
C GLU A 68 -1.27 -2.51 -9.55
N ARG A 69 -1.19 -2.56 -10.89
CA ARG A 69 -0.69 -1.47 -11.72
C ARG A 69 -1.81 -0.52 -12.13
N HIS A 70 -1.59 0.77 -11.92
CA HIS A 70 -2.47 1.87 -12.33
C HIS A 70 -1.71 2.78 -13.29
N GLU A 71 -2.30 3.03 -14.46
CA GLU A 71 -1.70 3.85 -15.54
C GLU A 71 -2.36 5.22 -15.68
N GLY A 72 -3.40 5.47 -14.87
CA GLY A 72 -4.06 6.77 -14.75
C GLY A 72 -3.82 7.38 -13.38
N SER A 73 -4.16 8.66 -13.24
CA SER A 73 -4.10 9.35 -11.96
C SER A 73 -4.96 8.65 -10.91
N VAL A 74 -4.45 8.59 -9.68
CA VAL A 74 -5.09 7.87 -8.58
C VAL A 74 -5.06 8.67 -7.28
N ILE A 75 -6.07 8.42 -6.46
CA ILE A 75 -6.09 8.80 -5.05
C ILE A 75 -5.82 7.54 -4.23
N VAL A 76 -4.83 7.62 -3.35
CA VAL A 76 -4.41 6.53 -2.47
C VAL A 76 -4.55 6.98 -1.02
N MET A 77 -5.22 6.16 -0.22
CA MET A 77 -5.29 6.30 1.24
C MET A 77 -5.04 4.93 1.89
N PRO A 78 -4.50 4.87 3.11
CA PRO A 78 -4.04 3.61 3.69
C PRO A 78 -5.15 2.56 3.84
N GLU A 79 -6.34 2.96 4.26
CA GLU A 79 -7.44 2.04 4.63
C GLU A 79 -8.62 2.03 3.64
N ILE A 80 -8.65 2.96 2.68
CA ILE A 80 -9.75 3.13 1.73
C ILE A 80 -9.34 2.56 0.38
N PRO A 81 -10.20 1.84 -0.37
CA PRO A 81 -9.88 1.37 -1.71
C PRO A 81 -9.28 2.46 -2.59
N VAL A 82 -8.27 2.09 -3.40
CA VAL A 82 -7.65 3.00 -4.36
C VAL A 82 -8.71 3.53 -5.31
N ALA A 83 -8.82 4.84 -5.41
CA ALA A 83 -9.80 5.50 -6.26
C ALA A 83 -9.12 6.05 -7.52
N ALA A 84 -9.76 5.88 -8.67
CA ALA A 84 -9.35 6.57 -9.88
C ALA A 84 -9.58 8.09 -9.68
N TRP A 85 -8.57 8.90 -9.97
CA TRP A 85 -8.67 10.35 -9.93
C TRP A 85 -8.91 10.86 -11.35
N PRO A 86 -10.04 11.51 -11.66
CA PRO A 86 -10.43 11.84 -13.04
C PRO A 86 -9.68 13.07 -13.59
N VAL A 87 -8.36 13.07 -13.47
CA VAL A 87 -7.46 14.15 -13.91
C VAL A 87 -6.40 13.56 -14.82
N ALA A 88 -6.40 13.98 -16.09
CA ALA A 88 -5.42 13.50 -17.07
C ALA A 88 -4.17 14.40 -17.19
N SER A 89 -4.26 15.66 -16.75
CA SER A 89 -3.15 16.62 -16.83
C SER A 89 -3.23 17.69 -15.76
N PHE A 90 -2.10 18.34 -15.51
CA PHE A 90 -2.03 19.41 -14.52
C PHE A 90 -2.93 20.60 -14.85
N ASP A 91 -3.04 20.95 -16.14
CA ASP A 91 -3.86 22.08 -16.58
C ASP A 91 -5.36 21.81 -16.49
N ALA A 92 -5.76 20.53 -16.39
CA ALA A 92 -7.14 20.11 -16.18
C ALA A 92 -7.58 20.16 -14.70
N LEU A 93 -6.70 20.57 -13.78
CA LEU A 93 -7.04 20.63 -12.35
C LEU A 93 -8.09 21.71 -12.07
N THR A 94 -9.19 21.29 -11.45
CA THR A 94 -10.24 22.16 -10.92
C THR A 94 -10.38 21.95 -9.40
N PRO A 95 -11.00 22.88 -8.66
CA PRO A 95 -11.21 22.74 -7.21
C PRO A 95 -11.95 21.44 -6.85
N GLU A 96 -12.90 21.01 -7.67
CA GLU A 96 -13.73 19.83 -7.43
C GLU A 96 -12.91 18.54 -7.32
N HIS A 97 -11.76 18.48 -8.01
CA HIS A 97 -10.83 17.34 -7.92
C HIS A 97 -10.18 17.19 -6.55
N PHE A 98 -9.97 18.30 -5.83
CA PHE A 98 -9.43 18.31 -4.47
C PHE A 98 -10.56 18.20 -3.43
N ASP A 99 -11.76 18.68 -3.75
CA ASP A 99 -12.93 18.57 -2.88
C ASP A 99 -13.32 17.12 -2.63
N ALA A 100 -13.06 16.19 -3.56
CA ALA A 100 -13.27 14.76 -3.33
C ALA A 100 -12.48 14.20 -2.13
N LEU A 101 -11.36 14.81 -1.75
CA LEU A 101 -10.53 14.39 -0.62
C LEU A 101 -11.04 14.91 0.73
N VAL A 102 -11.95 15.88 0.70
CA VAL A 102 -12.46 16.55 1.90
C VAL A 102 -13.27 15.60 2.78
N GLU A 103 -14.09 14.75 2.17
CA GLU A 103 -14.96 13.81 2.89
C GLU A 103 -14.16 12.74 3.64
N ALA A 104 -13.04 12.32 3.06
CA ALA A 104 -12.13 11.35 3.68
C ALA A 104 -11.32 11.91 4.86
N ALA A 105 -11.38 13.23 5.08
CA ALA A 105 -10.76 13.95 6.20
C ALA A 105 -9.31 13.52 6.54
N PRO A 106 -8.38 13.50 5.56
CA PRO A 106 -6.97 13.25 5.83
C PRO A 106 -6.36 14.38 6.67
N GLU A 107 -5.31 14.08 7.41
CA GLU A 107 -4.50 15.07 8.11
C GLU A 107 -3.61 15.86 7.13
N VAL A 108 -3.12 15.17 6.11
CA VAL A 108 -2.26 15.73 5.08
C VAL A 108 -2.56 15.09 3.72
N VAL A 109 -2.60 15.94 2.70
CA VAL A 109 -2.68 15.56 1.30
C VAL A 109 -1.30 15.75 0.66
N ILE A 110 -0.74 14.68 0.15
CA ILE A 110 0.43 14.72 -0.73
C ILE A 110 -0.08 14.80 -2.16
N PHE A 111 0.17 15.92 -2.83
CA PHE A 111 -0.11 16.07 -4.24
C PHE A 111 1.16 15.81 -5.05
N GLY A 112 1.16 14.67 -5.75
CA GLY A 112 2.21 14.33 -6.72
C GLY A 112 1.90 14.96 -8.06
N SER A 113 2.58 16.05 -8.41
CA SER A 113 2.25 16.89 -9.57
C SER A 113 2.73 16.33 -10.93
N GLY A 114 3.03 15.03 -11.01
CA GLY A 114 3.61 14.37 -12.19
C GLY A 114 5.14 14.36 -12.20
N SER A 115 5.74 14.25 -13.39
CA SER A 115 7.20 14.07 -13.58
C SER A 115 8.07 15.20 -13.03
N ARG A 116 7.48 16.40 -12.85
CA ARG A 116 8.13 17.59 -12.32
C ARG A 116 7.29 18.21 -11.22
N LEU A 117 7.95 18.89 -10.29
CA LEU A 117 7.31 19.68 -9.24
C LEU A 117 6.58 20.89 -9.84
N ARG A 118 5.25 20.93 -9.69
CA ARG A 118 4.39 22.05 -10.09
C ARG A 118 3.38 22.32 -8.98
N PHE A 119 3.37 23.54 -8.46
CA PHE A 119 2.47 23.93 -7.39
C PHE A 119 1.07 24.27 -7.93
N PRO A 120 -0.01 23.67 -7.39
CA PRO A 120 -1.36 24.03 -7.75
C PRO A 120 -1.66 25.45 -7.27
N HIS A 121 -2.47 26.18 -8.02
CA HIS A 121 -2.92 27.50 -7.58
C HIS A 121 -3.70 27.37 -6.25
N PRO A 122 -3.52 28.24 -5.24
CA PRO A 122 -4.17 28.10 -3.92
C PRO A 122 -5.70 28.00 -3.95
N ARG A 123 -6.33 28.51 -5.01
CA ARG A 123 -7.77 28.38 -5.28
C ARG A 123 -8.22 26.91 -5.40
N LEU A 124 -7.37 26.04 -5.94
CA LEU A 124 -7.67 24.62 -6.13
C LEU A 124 -7.70 23.87 -4.79
N THR A 125 -6.83 24.24 -3.85
CA THR A 125 -6.67 23.57 -2.56
C THR A 125 -7.38 24.31 -1.40
N ALA A 126 -8.14 25.37 -1.71
CA ALA A 126 -8.72 26.26 -0.72
C ALA A 126 -9.68 25.55 0.25
N GLN A 127 -10.45 24.56 -0.20
CA GLN A 127 -11.37 23.81 0.66
C GLN A 127 -10.64 22.91 1.65
N LEU A 128 -9.54 22.28 1.23
CA LEU A 128 -8.66 21.51 2.12
C LEU A 128 -8.08 22.41 3.21
N ALA A 129 -7.55 23.58 2.82
CA ALA A 129 -7.01 24.55 3.75
C ALA A 129 -8.04 25.05 4.77
N LYS A 130 -9.29 25.34 4.35
CA LYS A 130 -10.40 25.72 5.25
C LYS A 130 -10.69 24.66 6.32
N ARG A 131 -10.43 23.39 6.00
CA ARG A 131 -10.62 22.27 6.93
C ARG A 131 -9.36 21.91 7.72
N ARG A 132 -8.32 22.76 7.63
CA ARG A 132 -7.00 22.55 8.26
C ARG A 132 -6.30 21.27 7.79
N ILE A 133 -6.57 20.87 6.56
CA ILE A 133 -5.90 19.76 5.88
C ILE A 133 -4.68 20.36 5.17
N GLY A 134 -3.48 19.94 5.57
CA GLY A 134 -2.24 20.40 4.93
C GLY A 134 -2.13 19.82 3.52
N VAL A 135 -1.65 20.63 2.55
CA VAL A 135 -1.34 20.14 1.20
C VAL A 135 0.14 20.32 0.94
N GLU A 136 0.84 19.22 0.72
CA GLU A 136 2.24 19.19 0.33
C GLU A 136 2.35 18.80 -1.13
N THR A 137 3.04 19.60 -1.93
CA THR A 137 3.22 19.32 -3.36
C THR A 137 4.63 18.82 -3.61
N MET A 138 4.75 17.72 -4.35
CA MET A 138 6.00 17.03 -4.67
C MET A 138 6.01 16.56 -6.13
N ASP A 139 7.18 16.22 -6.68
CA ASP A 139 7.23 15.38 -7.88
C ASP A 139 6.69 13.98 -7.59
N PHE A 140 6.33 13.24 -8.63
CA PHE A 140 5.66 11.94 -8.52
C PHE A 140 6.46 10.92 -7.68
N GLY A 141 7.77 10.80 -7.93
CA GLY A 141 8.61 9.83 -7.21
C GLY A 141 8.76 10.19 -5.74
N ALA A 142 8.97 11.48 -5.44
CA ALA A 142 9.00 11.96 -4.06
C ALA A 142 7.66 11.75 -3.34
N ALA A 143 6.53 12.08 -4.00
CA ALA A 143 5.19 11.86 -3.44
C ALA A 143 4.96 10.39 -3.05
N CYS A 144 5.32 9.46 -3.93
CA CYS A 144 5.20 8.01 -3.67
C CYS A 144 6.01 7.58 -2.44
N ARG A 145 7.25 8.05 -2.31
CA ARG A 145 8.11 7.72 -1.16
C ARG A 145 7.58 8.34 0.13
N THR A 146 7.17 9.60 0.10
CA THR A 146 6.66 10.31 1.28
C THR A 146 5.35 9.70 1.77
N TYR A 147 4.44 9.35 0.86
CA TYR A 147 3.24 8.59 1.20
C TYR A 147 3.61 7.30 1.94
N ASN A 148 4.61 6.57 1.41
CA ASN A 148 5.10 5.33 2.00
C ASN A 148 5.80 5.50 3.37
N ILE A 149 6.16 6.72 3.77
CA ILE A 149 6.68 6.98 5.11
C ILE A 149 5.49 7.30 6.03
N LEU A 150 4.65 8.26 5.63
CA LEU A 150 3.56 8.76 6.47
C LEU A 150 2.50 7.69 6.78
N MET A 151 2.19 6.80 5.83
CA MET A 151 1.24 5.72 6.11
C MET A 151 1.80 4.70 7.12
N SER A 152 3.12 4.49 7.15
CA SER A 152 3.80 3.51 8.00
C SER A 152 3.92 4.02 9.44
N GLU A 153 3.92 5.34 9.59
CA GLU A 153 3.76 6.04 10.86
C GLU A 153 2.31 6.01 11.39
N GLY A 154 1.36 5.44 10.63
CA GLY A 154 -0.05 5.38 11.01
C GLY A 154 -0.79 6.72 10.87
N ARG A 155 -0.25 7.67 10.09
CA ARG A 155 -0.91 8.95 9.84
C ARG A 155 -2.00 8.81 8.80
N ARG A 156 -3.08 9.59 8.94
CA ARG A 156 -4.13 9.70 7.90
C ARG A 156 -3.64 10.58 6.76
N VAL A 157 -2.85 9.99 5.87
CA VAL A 157 -2.36 10.64 4.64
C VAL A 157 -3.25 10.28 3.46
N ALA A 158 -3.48 11.24 2.57
CA ALA A 158 -4.00 10.97 1.23
C ALA A 158 -2.96 11.37 0.18
N ALA A 159 -2.71 10.52 -0.81
CA ALA A 159 -1.87 10.84 -1.95
C ALA A 159 -2.74 11.02 -3.20
N ALA A 160 -2.76 12.22 -3.77
CA ALA A 160 -3.33 12.49 -5.09
C ALA A 160 -2.19 12.50 -6.11
N LEU A 161 -2.07 11.42 -6.88
CA LEU A 161 -0.96 11.19 -7.79
C LEU A 161 -1.42 11.46 -9.23
N LEU A 162 -0.87 12.51 -9.84
CA LEU A 162 -1.09 12.83 -11.24
C LEU A 162 -0.18 11.98 -12.13
N ILE A 163 -0.78 11.24 -13.05
CA ILE A 163 -0.08 10.52 -14.12
C ILE A 163 -0.48 11.15 -15.44
N GLU A 164 0.49 11.80 -16.09
CA GLU A 164 0.35 12.33 -17.44
C GLU A 164 0.89 11.28 -18.41
N ALA A 165 0.02 10.80 -19.32
CA ALA A 165 0.39 9.88 -20.39
C ALA A 165 1.09 10.61 -21.56
#